data_AF-A0A2S5EH10-F1
#
_entry.id   AF-A0A2S5EH10-F1
#
_cell.length_a   1.000
_cell.length_b   1.000
_cell.length_c   1.000
_cell.angle_alpha   90.00
_cell.angle_beta   90.00
_cell.angle_gamma   90.00
#
_symmetry.space_group_name_H-M   'P 1'
#
loop_
_entity.id
_entity.type
_entity.pdbx_description
1 polymer ?
#
loop_
_entity_poly.entity_id
_entity_poly.type
_entity_poly.pdbx_seq_one_letter_code
_entity_poly.pdbx_strand_id
1 'polypeptide(L)'
;GLEGTTAGDNPENTPDKWATHIGNGPVLTFMHSGLVLNKEIFEKIVDTAKKLGIKFQYKMRTAGGTDAARLAKTLYGIPAGVISVPCRYIHSPQSIMNLQDYENTYQLVKQLVVNTPF
;
A
#
# COMPACT_ATOMS: atom_id res chain seq x y z
N GLY A 1 7.60 2.97 -2.68
CA GLY A 1 6.96 2.27 -3.79
C GLY A 1 5.50 2.68 -3.84
N LEU A 2 5.03 2.99 -5.04
CA LEU A 2 3.60 3.14 -5.33
C LEU A 2 3.22 2.05 -6.33
N GLU A 3 2.27 1.19 -5.97
CA GLU A 3 1.91 0.01 -6.77
C GLU A 3 0.43 -0.38 -6.60
N GLY A 4 -0.06 -1.27 -7.45
CA GLY A 4 -1.35 -1.94 -7.22
C GLY A 4 -1.16 -3.14 -6.30
N THR A 5 -2.12 -3.41 -5.42
CA THR A 5 -2.10 -4.61 -4.58
C THR A 5 -3.40 -5.38 -4.68
N THR A 6 -3.37 -6.69 -4.42
CA THR A 6 -4.56 -7.51 -4.55
C THR A 6 -5.57 -7.14 -3.47
N ALA A 7 -6.83 -6.94 -3.87
CA ALA A 7 -7.94 -6.97 -2.95
C ALA A 7 -8.14 -8.40 -2.45
N GLY A 8 -8.49 -9.29 -3.38
CA GLY A 8 -8.81 -10.68 -3.05
C GLY A 8 -10.16 -10.85 -2.35
N ASP A 9 -10.91 -9.76 -2.16
CA ASP A 9 -12.26 -9.68 -1.58
C ASP A 9 -13.37 -10.20 -2.52
N ASN A 10 -13.05 -11.24 -3.28
CA ASN A 10 -14.00 -11.87 -4.20
C ASN A 10 -14.64 -13.11 -3.54
N PRO A 11 -15.83 -13.54 -4.02
CA PRO A 11 -16.54 -14.70 -3.45
C PRO A 11 -15.77 -16.03 -3.54
N GLU A 12 -14.78 -16.12 -4.44
CA GLU A 12 -13.95 -17.31 -4.63
C GLU A 12 -12.92 -17.50 -3.50
N ASN A 13 -12.61 -16.43 -2.76
CA ASN A 13 -11.69 -16.46 -1.64
C ASN A 13 -12.45 -16.43 -0.32
N THR A 14 -11.99 -17.26 0.61
CA THR A 14 -12.42 -17.19 2.01
C THR A 14 -11.90 -15.89 2.66
N PRO A 15 -12.60 -15.31 3.66
CA PRO A 15 -12.21 -14.03 4.26
C PRO A 15 -10.77 -13.96 4.80
N ASP A 16 -10.21 -15.07 5.27
CA ASP A 16 -8.82 -15.18 5.72
C ASP A 16 -7.79 -15.00 4.59
N LYS A 17 -8.22 -15.13 3.33
CA LYS A 17 -7.40 -14.95 2.13
C LYS A 17 -7.49 -13.55 1.54
N TRP A 18 -8.40 -12.72 2.04
CA TRP A 18 -8.53 -11.34 1.58
C TRP A 18 -7.32 -10.53 2.04
N ALA A 19 -6.68 -9.81 1.12
CA ALA A 19 -5.52 -8.99 1.44
C ALA A 19 -5.93 -7.55 1.73
N THR A 20 -6.86 -7.01 0.93
CA THR A 20 -7.41 -5.65 1.02
C THR A 20 -8.83 -5.62 0.46
N HIS A 21 -9.52 -4.49 0.56
CA HIS A 21 -10.87 -4.31 0.02
C HIS A 21 -10.92 -3.09 -0.88
N ILE A 22 -11.64 -3.20 -1.99
CA ILE A 22 -11.95 -2.05 -2.82
C ILE A 22 -12.93 -1.13 -2.07
N GLY A 23 -12.73 0.19 -2.17
CA GLY A 23 -13.54 1.24 -1.50
C GLY A 23 -13.12 1.54 -0.07
N ASN A 24 -12.03 0.93 0.41
CA ASN A 24 -11.49 1.16 1.75
C ASN A 24 -10.23 2.03 1.77
N GLY A 25 -9.95 2.71 0.66
CA GLY A 25 -8.87 3.68 0.53
C GLY A 25 -7.49 3.05 0.32
N PRO A 26 -6.43 3.88 0.39
CA PRO A 26 -5.06 3.46 0.14
C PRO A 26 -4.64 2.36 1.11
N VAL A 27 -3.79 1.46 0.63
CA VAL A 27 -3.26 0.34 1.40
C VAL A 27 -1.88 0.71 1.93
N LEU A 28 -1.75 0.72 3.26
CA LEU A 28 -0.49 0.97 3.94
C LEU A 28 0.12 -0.38 4.35
N THR A 29 1.24 -0.74 3.74
CA THR A 29 1.90 -2.02 3.99
C THR A 29 3.00 -1.82 5.03
N PHE A 30 2.86 -2.36 6.23
CA PHE A 30 3.93 -2.33 7.24
C PHE A 30 4.96 -3.47 7.05
N MET A 31 4.54 -4.60 6.48
CA MET A 31 5.43 -5.70 6.14
C MET A 31 4.86 -6.61 5.04
N HIS A 32 5.76 -7.34 4.39
CA HIS A 32 5.46 -8.53 3.60
C HIS A 32 6.68 -9.49 3.64
N SER A 33 6.64 -10.62 2.94
CA SER A 33 7.65 -11.69 3.06
C SER A 33 9.08 -11.26 2.72
N GLY A 34 9.25 -10.16 1.99
CA GLY A 34 10.55 -9.64 1.56
C GLY A 34 11.07 -8.45 2.38
N LEU A 35 10.23 -7.84 3.21
CA LEU A 35 10.54 -6.57 3.88
C LEU A 35 9.64 -6.30 5.08
N VAL A 36 10.24 -5.88 6.18
CA VAL A 36 9.56 -5.12 7.25
C VAL A 36 9.95 -3.65 7.06
N LEU A 37 8.99 -2.75 6.98
CA LEU A 37 9.28 -1.33 6.77
C LEU A 37 9.97 -0.71 7.97
N ASN A 38 10.77 0.32 7.72
CA ASN A 38 11.25 1.21 8.77
C ASN A 38 10.04 1.84 9.50
N LYS A 39 10.03 1.73 10.83
CA LYS A 39 8.91 2.17 11.68
C LYS A 39 8.61 3.66 11.52
N GLU A 40 9.62 4.52 11.51
CA GLU A 40 9.45 5.97 11.41
C GLU A 40 8.81 6.37 10.07
N ILE A 41 9.24 5.75 8.98
CA ILE A 41 8.64 5.96 7.65
C ILE A 41 7.17 5.55 7.66
N PHE A 42 6.87 4.38 8.22
CA PHE A 42 5.49 3.90 8.27
C PHE A 42 4.59 4.80 9.12
N GLU A 43 5.06 5.22 10.30
CA GLU A 43 4.33 6.15 11.18
C GLU A 43 4.09 7.50 10.49
N LYS A 44 5.11 8.07 9.80
CA LYS A 44 4.95 9.29 9.00
C LYS A 44 3.84 9.16 7.93
N ILE A 45 3.77 8.01 7.23
CA ILE A 45 2.73 7.74 6.23
C ILE A 45 1.34 7.69 6.89
N VAL A 46 1.20 6.92 7.98
CA VAL A 46 -0.06 6.77 8.72
C VAL A 46 -0.54 8.12 9.25
N ASP A 47 0.35 8.89 9.87
CA ASP A 47 -0.01 10.19 10.45
C ASP A 47 -0.38 11.22 9.37
N THR A 48 0.27 11.17 8.21
CA THR A 48 -0.12 12.01 7.07
C THR A 48 -1.51 11.66 6.56
N ALA A 49 -1.83 10.37 6.41
CA ALA A 49 -3.17 9.93 6.02
C ALA A 49 -4.24 10.38 7.03
N LYS A 50 -3.96 10.25 8.33
CA LYS A 50 -4.85 10.75 9.41
C LYS A 50 -5.05 12.26 9.35
N LYS A 51 -3.98 13.04 9.18
CA LYS A 51 -4.05 14.52 9.09
C LYS A 51 -4.89 15.00 7.90
N LEU A 52 -4.86 14.27 6.80
CA LEU A 52 -5.67 14.56 5.61
C LEU A 52 -7.12 14.07 5.73
N GLY A 53 -7.48 13.34 6.80
CA GLY A 53 -8.80 12.71 6.92
C GLY A 53 -9.05 11.61 5.89
N ILE A 54 -7.99 11.03 5.30
CA ILE A 54 -8.11 10.00 4.28
C ILE A 54 -8.37 8.65 4.96
N LYS A 55 -9.50 8.01 4.63
CA LYS A 55 -9.74 6.60 4.98
C LYS A 55 -8.67 5.75 4.31
N PHE A 56 -8.04 4.86 5.06
CA PHE A 56 -7.02 3.92 4.58
C PHE A 56 -7.21 2.55 5.23
N GLN A 57 -6.47 1.57 4.74
CA GLN A 57 -6.45 0.21 5.29
C GLN A 57 -5.03 -0.33 5.39
N TYR A 58 -4.82 -1.30 6.27
CA TYR A 58 -3.57 -2.05 6.30
C TYR A 58 -3.68 -3.29 5.42
N LYS A 59 -2.56 -3.68 4.81
CA LYS A 59 -2.49 -4.98 4.11
C LYS A 59 -2.63 -6.11 5.13
N MET A 60 -3.67 -6.93 4.99
CA MET A 60 -3.97 -8.02 5.93
C MET A 60 -3.11 -9.26 5.70
N ARG A 61 -2.45 -9.36 4.54
CA ARG A 61 -1.59 -10.48 4.19
C ARG A 61 -0.13 -10.08 4.06
N THR A 62 0.73 -10.84 4.71
CA THR A 62 2.19 -10.69 4.60
C THR A 62 2.77 -11.40 3.36
N ALA A 63 1.97 -12.19 2.65
CA ALA A 63 2.39 -12.81 1.40
C ALA A 63 2.64 -11.77 0.29
N GLY A 64 3.55 -12.11 -0.63
CA GLY A 64 3.93 -11.28 -1.78
C GLY A 64 5.20 -10.46 -1.56
N GLY A 65 5.63 -9.79 -2.64
CA GLY A 65 6.83 -8.98 -2.70
C GLY A 65 6.52 -7.60 -3.31
N THR A 66 7.39 -6.64 -3.05
CA THR A 66 7.36 -5.31 -3.66
C THR A 66 8.79 -4.92 -4.06
N ASP A 67 8.94 -3.92 -4.93
CA ASP A 67 10.25 -3.39 -5.29
C ASP A 67 10.98 -2.75 -4.09
N ALA A 68 10.23 -2.32 -3.07
CA ALA A 68 10.81 -1.81 -1.83
C ALA A 68 11.73 -2.84 -1.15
N ALA A 69 11.41 -4.14 -1.24
CA ALA A 69 12.27 -5.19 -0.68
C ALA A 69 13.63 -5.28 -1.36
N ARG A 70 13.71 -4.95 -2.67
CA ARG A 70 14.97 -4.90 -3.41
C ARG A 70 15.75 -3.63 -3.04
N LEU A 71 15.06 -2.48 -3.01
CA LEU A 71 15.66 -1.20 -2.63
C LEU A 71 16.24 -1.23 -1.21
N ALA A 72 15.52 -1.79 -0.25
CA ALA A 72 15.96 -1.92 1.14
C ALA A 72 17.21 -2.81 1.30
N LYS A 73 17.50 -3.69 0.33
CA LYS A 73 18.69 -4.56 0.31
C LYS A 73 19.83 -4.00 -0.53
N THR A 74 19.64 -2.83 -1.14
CA THR A 74 20.63 -2.19 -2.01
C THR A 74 21.54 -1.27 -1.20
N LEU A 75 22.84 -1.27 -1.52
CA LEU A 75 23.88 -0.51 -0.81
C LEU A 75 23.84 -0.77 0.71
N TYR A 76 23.80 0.29 1.52
CA TYR A 76 23.71 0.22 2.99
C TYR A 76 22.25 0.14 3.49
N GLY A 77 21.31 -0.13 2.59
CA GLY A 77 19.88 -0.15 2.85
C GLY A 77 19.24 1.21 2.61
N ILE A 78 18.39 1.29 1.58
CA ILE A 78 17.61 2.50 1.28
C ILE A 78 16.31 2.42 2.07
N PRO A 79 16.04 3.36 3.00
CA PRO A 79 14.75 3.42 3.68
C PRO A 79 13.62 3.56 2.66
N ALA A 80 12.62 2.68 2.75
CA ALA A 80 11.53 2.62 1.79
C ALA A 80 10.18 2.56 2.51
N GLY A 81 9.18 3.23 1.92
CA GLY A 81 7.77 3.10 2.26
C GLY A 81 6.99 2.41 1.14
N VAL A 82 5.86 1.77 1.45
CA VAL A 82 4.98 1.11 0.48
C VAL A 82 3.55 1.57 0.68
N ILE A 83 2.98 2.18 -0.36
CA ILE A 83 1.59 2.59 -0.46
C ILE A 83 1.01 1.96 -1.72
N SER A 84 -0.20 1.42 -1.65
CA SER A 84 -0.81 0.76 -2.80
C SER A 84 -2.28 1.14 -3.02
N VAL A 85 -2.72 1.06 -4.26
CA VAL A 85 -4.16 1.09 -4.61
C VAL A 85 -4.68 -0.36 -4.56
N PRO A 86 -5.80 -0.64 -3.87
CA PRO A 86 -6.41 -1.98 -3.89
C PRO A 86 -7.06 -2.25 -5.25
N CYS A 87 -6.68 -3.36 -5.87
CA CYS A 87 -7.12 -3.75 -7.21
C CYS A 87 -7.60 -5.20 -7.24
N ARG A 88 -8.61 -5.50 -8.06
CA ARG A 88 -9.00 -6.87 -8.41
C ARG A 88 -8.33 -7.31 -9.70
N TYR A 89 -8.05 -8.62 -9.79
CA TYR A 89 -7.46 -9.27 -10.96
C TYR A 89 -6.08 -8.71 -11.38
N ILE A 90 -5.26 -8.36 -10.40
CA ILE A 90 -3.86 -7.99 -10.66
C ILE A 90 -3.13 -9.16 -11.34
N HIS A 91 -2.24 -8.85 -12.29
CA HIS A 91 -1.58 -9.81 -13.20
C HIS A 91 -2.46 -10.48 -14.27
N SER A 92 -3.73 -10.11 -14.40
CA SER A 92 -4.54 -10.45 -15.58
C SER A 92 -4.44 -9.34 -16.64
N PRO A 93 -4.96 -9.56 -17.89
CA PRO A 93 -4.99 -8.52 -18.92
C PRO A 93 -5.80 -7.27 -18.54
N GLN A 94 -6.72 -7.38 -17.57
CA GLN A 94 -7.57 -6.28 -17.13
C GLN A 94 -7.66 -6.27 -15.60
N SER A 95 -7.30 -5.13 -14.98
CA SER A 95 -7.47 -4.95 -13.54
C SER A 95 -8.55 -3.91 -13.26
N ILE A 96 -9.19 -4.03 -12.10
CA ILE A 96 -10.26 -3.14 -11.67
C ILE A 96 -9.85 -2.48 -10.37
N MET A 97 -10.00 -1.15 -10.32
CA MET A 97 -9.79 -0.33 -9.11
C MET A 97 -10.98 0.61 -8.90
N ASN A 98 -11.13 1.13 -7.69
CA ASN A 98 -12.08 2.19 -7.40
C ASN A 98 -11.41 3.57 -7.57
N LEU A 99 -12.10 4.49 -8.26
CA LEU A 99 -11.56 5.82 -8.55
C LEU A 99 -11.32 6.66 -7.29
N GLN A 100 -12.13 6.49 -6.25
CA GLN A 100 -11.93 7.17 -4.97
C GLN A 100 -10.71 6.64 -4.22
N ASP A 101 -10.45 5.33 -4.29
CA ASP A 101 -9.22 4.76 -3.71
C ASP A 101 -7.98 5.32 -4.40
N TYR A 102 -8.02 5.43 -5.73
CA TYR A 102 -6.98 6.06 -6.52
C TYR A 102 -6.77 7.53 -6.12
N GLU A 103 -7.84 8.33 -6.07
CA GLU A 103 -7.75 9.76 -5.74
C GLU A 103 -7.19 9.97 -4.32
N ASN A 104 -7.68 9.21 -3.35
CA ASN A 104 -7.17 9.24 -1.98
C ASN A 104 -5.67 8.84 -1.92
N THR A 105 -5.27 7.87 -2.74
CA THR A 105 -3.86 7.45 -2.82
C THR A 105 -3.00 8.55 -3.42
N TYR A 106 -3.48 9.20 -4.48
CA TYR A 106 -2.82 10.33 -5.11
C TYR A 106 -2.61 11.49 -4.13
N GLN A 107 -3.66 11.89 -3.40
CA GLN A 107 -3.56 12.99 -2.42
C GLN A 107 -2.57 12.66 -1.29
N LEU A 108 -2.60 11.43 -0.77
CA LEU A 108 -1.65 10.98 0.26
C LEU A 108 -0.21 11.04 -0.25
N VAL A 109 0.07 10.45 -1.43
CA VAL A 109 1.42 10.42 -1.99
C VAL A 109 1.90 11.82 -2.33
N LYS A 110 1.04 12.66 -2.91
CA LYS A 110 1.36 14.07 -3.19
C LYS A 110 1.76 14.81 -1.92
N GLN A 111 0.99 14.65 -0.84
CA GLN A 111 1.32 15.29 0.43
C GLN A 111 2.67 14.82 0.98
N LEU A 112 2.94 13.52 0.93
CA LEU A 112 4.21 12.96 1.40
C LEU A 112 5.41 13.47 0.59
N VAL A 113 5.28 13.54 -0.73
CA VAL A 113 6.38 13.95 -1.61
C VAL A 113 6.63 15.47 -1.55
N VAL A 114 5.58 16.28 -1.45
CA VAL A 114 5.70 17.74 -1.55
C VAL A 114 5.91 18.41 -0.20
N ASN A 115 5.26 17.90 0.86
CA ASN A 115 5.09 18.65 2.12
C ASN A 115 5.60 17.91 3.36
N THR A 116 6.06 16.66 3.24
CA THR A 116 6.55 15.87 4.39
C THR A 116 8.05 15.63 4.28
N PRO A 117 8.87 16.20 5.17
CA PRO A 117 10.30 15.87 5.22
C PRO A 117 10.51 14.45 5.74
N PHE A 118 11.34 13.67 5.04
CA PHE A 118 11.73 12.31 5.41
C PHE A 118 13.11 12.29 6.05
#